data_AF-A0A078JVJ7-F1
#
_entry.id   AF-A0A078JVJ7-F1
#
_cell.length_a   1.000
_cell.length_b   1.000
_cell.length_c   1.000
_cell.angle_alpha   90.00
_cell.angle_beta   90.00
_cell.angle_gamma   90.00
#
_symmetry.space_group_name_H-M   'P 1'
#
loop_
_entity.id
_entity.type
_entity.pdbx_description
1 polymer ?
#
loop_
_entity_poly.entity_id
_entity_poly.type
_entity_poly.pdbx_seq_one_letter_code
_entity_poly.pdbx_strand_id
1 'polypeptide(L)' 'MSLGLPVAATVNCADNTGAKNLYIISKGKPDLRKKVLPAVIVRQRKPWRRKDGVFMYFEDNAGVIVNPKGEMKGKQFIQ' A
#
# COMPACT_ATOMS: atom_id res chain seq x y z
N MET A 1 11.73 -1.82 10.71
CA MET A 1 10.94 -2.27 9.55
C MET A 1 11.83 -2.19 8.32
N SER A 2 11.92 -3.25 7.51
CA SER A 2 12.69 -3.23 6.27
C SER A 2 11.86 -2.54 5.17
N LEU A 3 12.48 -1.67 4.35
CA LEU A 3 11.80 -1.08 3.20
C LEU A 3 11.70 -2.14 2.09
N GLY A 4 10.49 -2.61 1.81
CA GLY A 4 10.22 -3.67 0.84
C GLY A 4 9.78 -3.22 -0.54
N LEU A 5 9.33 -1.97 -0.68
CA LEU A 5 8.67 -1.49 -1.88
C LEU A 5 9.32 -0.18 -2.34
N PRO A 6 10.06 -0.17 -3.46
CA PRO A 6 10.59 1.06 -4.04
C PRO A 6 9.50 1.87 -4.75
N VAL A 7 9.82 3.11 -5.10
CA VAL A 7 9.00 3.89 -6.06
C VAL A 7 8.90 3.11 -7.38
N ALA A 8 7.76 3.26 -8.05
CA ALA A 8 7.32 2.52 -9.23
C ALA A 8 6.92 1.05 -8.97
N ALA A 9 6.95 0.58 -7.73
CA ALA A 9 6.38 -0.72 -7.39
C ALA A 9 4.85 -0.70 -7.49
N THR A 10 4.30 -1.79 -7.99
CA THR A 10 2.85 -2.05 -8.04
C THR A 10 2.49 -2.99 -6.90
N VAL A 11 1.41 -2.70 -6.19
CA VAL A 11 0.86 -3.54 -5.12
C VAL A 11 -0.64 -3.76 -5.33
N ASN A 12 -1.17 -4.83 -4.76
CA ASN A 12 -2.60 -5.12 -4.82
C ASN A 12 -3.38 -4.09 -3.99
N CYS A 13 -4.57 -3.72 -4.45
CA CYS A 13 -5.50 -2.93 -3.64
C CYS A 13 -6.36 -3.89 -2.80
N ALA A 14 -6.26 -3.78 -1.48
CA ALA A 14 -6.97 -4.63 -0.52
C ALA A 14 -8.26 -3.95 0.00
N ASP A 15 -8.91 -3.12 -0.81
CA ASP A 15 -10.15 -2.44 -0.45
C ASP A 15 -11.21 -2.54 -1.56
N ASN A 16 -12.47 -2.29 -1.20
CA ASN A 16 -13.61 -2.33 -2.12
C ASN A 16 -13.85 -1.01 -2.87
N THR A 17 -12.84 -0.15 -3.02
CA THR A 17 -13.01 1.14 -3.72
C THR A 17 -13.11 0.98 -5.25
N GLY A 18 -12.92 -0.24 -5.77
CA GLY A 18 -12.92 -0.55 -7.20
C GLY A 18 -11.54 -0.42 -7.87
N ALA A 19 -10.53 0.04 -7.14
CA ALA A 19 -9.13 -0.08 -7.59
C ALA A 19 -8.68 -1.54 -7.45
N LYS A 20 -8.04 -2.09 -8.48
CA LYS A 20 -7.44 -3.43 -8.43
C LYS A 20 -6.00 -3.39 -7.94
N ASN A 21 -5.23 -2.42 -8.44
CA ASN A 21 -3.80 -2.26 -8.15
C ASN A 21 -3.51 -0.81 -7.76
N LEU A 22 -2.51 -0.63 -6.90
CA LEU A 22 -1.94 0.65 -6.50
C LEU A 22 -0.51 0.76 -7.02
N TYR A 23 -0.16 1.91 -7.57
CA TYR A 23 1.19 2.20 -8.05
C TYR A 23 1.85 3.17 -7.07
N ILE A 24 2.99 2.77 -6.49
CA ILE A 24 3.77 3.64 -5.62
C ILE A 24 4.50 4.65 -6.51
N ILE A 25 4.17 5.92 -6.35
CA ILE A 25 4.76 6.99 -7.15
C ILE A 25 5.49 7.97 -6.25
N SER A 26 6.62 8.50 -6.72
CA SER A 26 7.25 9.68 -6.12
C SER A 26 6.37 10.91 -6.37
N LYS A 27 6.53 12.00 -5.64
CA LYS A 27 5.85 13.26 -5.95
C LYS A 27 6.35 13.82 -7.29
N GLY A 28 5.44 14.24 -8.17
CA GLY A 28 5.76 14.78 -9.50
C GLY A 28 4.58 15.57 -10.05
N LYS A 29 4.70 16.09 -11.27
CA LYS A 29 3.67 16.97 -11.87
C LYS A 29 2.29 16.28 -11.89
N PRO A 30 1.26 16.87 -11.24
CA PRO A 30 -0.08 16.28 -11.17
C PRO A 30 -0.74 16.07 -12.54
N ASP A 31 -0.44 16.93 -13.52
CA ASP A 31 -1.09 16.95 -14.83
C ASP A 31 -0.82 15.69 -15.67
N LEU A 32 0.27 14.97 -15.35
CA LEU A 32 0.67 13.73 -16.02
C LEU A 32 0.10 12.47 -15.33
N ARG A 33 -0.69 12.64 -14.26
CA ARG A 33 -1.15 11.54 -13.40
C ARG A 33 -2.66 11.48 -13.39
N LYS A 34 -3.20 10.28 -13.24
CA LYS A 34 -4.59 10.09 -12.81
C LYS A 34 -4.74 10.57 -11.35
N LYS A 35 -5.85 10.22 -10.71
CA LYS A 35 -6.12 10.57 -9.30
C LYS A 35 -5.03 10.01 -8.38
N VAL A 36 -4.21 10.90 -7.81
CA VAL A 36 -3.22 10.56 -6.77
C VAL A 36 -3.91 10.57 -5.42
N LEU A 37 -3.86 9.45 -4.71
CA LEU A 37 -4.47 9.27 -3.39
C LEU A 37 -3.42 8.73 -2.41
N PRO A 38 -3.48 9.13 -1.13
CA PRO A 38 -2.66 8.48 -0.12
C PRO A 38 -3.16 7.05 0.10
N ALA A 39 -2.22 6.16 0.41
CA ALA A 39 -2.49 4.75 0.67
C ALA A 39 -1.58 4.24 1.79
N VAL A 40 -2.03 3.23 2.50
CA VAL A 40 -1.27 2.55 3.57
C VAL A 40 -0.97 1.12 3.12
N ILE A 41 0.29 0.70 3.22
CA ILE A 41 0.70 -0.68 2.94
C ILE A 41 0.36 -1.55 4.13
N VAL A 42 -0.49 -2.56 3.92
CA VAL A 42 -0.96 -3.48 4.95
C VAL A 42 -0.23 -4.81 4.93
N ARG A 43 0.26 -5.24 3.76
CA ARG A 43 1.00 -6.49 3.57
C ARG A 43 2.27 -6.25 2.78
N GLN A 44 3.35 -6.90 3.21
CA GLN A 44 4.64 -6.89 2.53
C GLN A 44 5.20 -8.31 2.46
N ARG A 45 5.63 -8.70 1.25
CA ARG A 45 6.32 -9.96 1.01
C ARG A 45 7.75 -9.95 1.53
N LYS A 46 8.40 -8.78 1.59
CA LYS A 46 9.74 -8.67 2.16
C LYS A 46 9.66 -8.92 3.67
N PRO A 47 10.43 -9.89 4.22
CA PRO A 47 10.43 -10.12 5.64
C PRO A 47 10.94 -8.90 6.41
N TRP A 48 10.28 -8.61 7.54
CA TRP A 48 10.77 -7.63 8.50
C TRP A 48 10.80 -8.24 9.90
N ARG A 49 11.74 -7.73 10.70
CA ARG A 49 11.95 -8.16 12.07
C ARG A 49 11.04 -7.38 13.02
N ARG A 50 10.28 -8.11 13.84
CA ARG A 50 9.53 -7.56 15.00
C ARG A 50 10.44 -7.40 16.22
N LYS A 51 9.98 -6.65 17.23
CA LYS A 51 10.77 -6.33 18.43
C LYS A 51 11.16 -7.57 19.23
N ASP A 52 10.31 -8.59 19.21
CA ASP A 52 10.50 -9.91 19.80
C ASP A 52 11.52 -10.80 19.07
N GLY A 53 12.05 -10.36 17.91
CA GLY A 53 13.04 -11.10 17.13
C GLY A 53 12.44 -11.99 16.04
N VAL A 54 11.12 -12.13 15.97
CA VAL A 54 10.44 -12.94 14.95
C VAL A 54 10.44 -12.19 13.61
N PHE A 55 10.75 -12.91 12.53
CA PHE A 55 10.57 -12.41 11.16
C PHE A 55 9.14 -12.68 10.70
N MET A 56 8.45 -11.64 10.22
CA MET A 56 7.13 -11.75 9.61
C MET A 56 7.20 -11.36 8.13
N TYR A 57 6.43 -12.04 7.29
CA TYR A 57 6.22 -11.74 5.88
C TYR A 57 4.83 -12.20 5.46
N PHE A 58 4.32 -11.65 4.35
CA PHE A 58 3.07 -12.06 3.73
C PHE A 58 3.31 -12.72 2.37
N GLU A 59 2.29 -13.37 1.82
CA GLU A 59 2.33 -13.97 0.49
C GLU A 59 2.43 -12.90 -0.62
N ASP A 60 1.70 -11.79 -0.46
CA ASP A 60 1.61 -10.71 -1.43
C ASP A 60 1.94 -9.32 -0.83
N ASN A 61 2.04 -8.33 -1.72
CA ASN A 61 2.10 -6.92 -1.32
C ASN A 61 0.75 -6.29 -1.57
N ALA A 62 0.18 -5.68 -0.54
CA ALA A 62 -1.12 -5.04 -0.64
C ALA A 62 -1.21 -3.74 0.16
N GLY A 63 -2.01 -2.81 -0.35
CA GLY A 63 -2.29 -1.53 0.29
C GLY A 63 -3.76 -1.15 0.21
N VAL A 64 -4.15 -0.19 1.04
CA VAL A 64 -5.51 0.36 1.10
C VAL A 64 -5.49 1.86 0.87
N ILE A 65 -6.49 2.37 0.17
CA ILE A 65 -6.62 3.80 -0.09
C ILE A 65 -7.19 4.49 1.14
N VAL A 66 -6.53 5.57 1.54
CA VAL A 66 -6.93 6.40 2.68
C VAL A 66 -7.16 7.84 2.26
N ASN A 67 -7.78 8.59 3.14
CA ASN A 67 -7.86 10.04 3.07
C ASN A 67 -6.64 10.67 3.76
N PRO A 68 -6.36 11.97 3.57
CA PRO A 68 -5.28 12.66 4.27
C PRO A 68 -5.37 12.61 5.81
N LYS A 69 -6.56 12.35 6.37
CA LYS A 69 -6.79 12.13 7.80
C LYS A 69 -6.38 10.72 8.28
N GLY A 70 -6.05 9.81 7.36
CA GLY A 70 -5.75 8.40 7.66
C GLY A 70 -6.97 7.47 7.67
N GLU A 71 -8.17 8.01 7.47
CA GLU A 71 -9.40 7.21 7.37
C GLU A 71 -9.44 6.43 6.06
N MET A 72 -9.88 5.18 6.11
CA MET A 72 -10.05 4.36 4.92
C MET A 72 -11.16 4.90 4.05
N LYS A 73 -10.92 4.89 2.74
CA LYS A 73 -11.94 5.24 1.76
C LYS A 73 -12.89 4.07 1.48
N GLY A 74 -12.37 2.85 1.45
CA GLY A 74 -13.17 1.63 1.37
C GLY A 74 -13.91 1.35 2.68
N LYS A 75 -15.03 0.64 2.59
CA LYS A 75 -15.79 0.21 3.78
C LYS A 75 -15.27 -1.10 4.38
N GLN A 76 -14.55 -1.89 3.58
CA GLN A 76 -14.12 -3.24 3.96
C GLN A 76 -12.73 -3.54 3.39
N PHE A 77 -11.92 -4.24 4.19
CA PHE A 77 -10.68 -4.87 3.76
C PHE A 77 -10.98 -6.16 3.00
N ILE A 78 -10.40 -6.29 1.82
CA ILE A 78 -10.43 -7.52 1.04
C ILE A 78 -9.16 -8.32 1.38
N GLN A 79 -9.32 -9.60 1.74
CA GLN A 79 -8.18 -10.48 1.98
C GLN A 79 -7.43 -10.73 0.67
#